data_AF-A0A2I0QVI5-F1
#
_entry.id   AF-A0A2I0QVI5-F1
#
_cell.length_a   1.000
_cell.length_b   1.000
_cell.length_c   1.000
_cell.angle_alpha   90.00
_cell.angle_beta   90.00
_cell.angle_gamma   90.00
#
_symmetry.space_group_name_H-M   'P 1'
#
loop_
_entity.id
_entity.type
_entity.pdbx_description
1 polymer ?
#
loop_
_entity_poly.entity_id
_entity_poly.type
_entity_poly.pdbx_seq_one_letter_code
_entity_poly.pdbx_strand_id
1 'polypeptide(L)'
;MLYFIDNEGITDPFVNLAIEEYALKHLNIDDDQQYLLFYVNGPSIIIGKNQNTIEEINTDYVEKNNIKVVRRLSGGGAVYHDLGNLNFSFLAKDEGNSFSNFAKFTKPVTDALQRLGVNAELSGRNDITADGRKISGNAQFTTKGRMFSHGTLMFDSEVENVVSSLKVKSEKIRSKGIKSIRSRVANISEFLEEPMPMDEFKKILLKYIFDVTDVKDVPQYKLTEEDWNKINEISKERYQRWDWNYGRSPSFNIQHTKRIEGVGSYDFRLDVKKGVIENCTIYGDFFGIGEVDTVENQLKGVKYDPKAIREAVSDLDLQHYLGKIEEDDFISLVY
;
A
#
# COMPACT_ATOMS: atom_id res chain seq x y z
N MET A 1 -16.48 5.57 18.31
CA MET A 1 -16.93 4.16 18.24
C MET A 1 -16.35 3.52 16.98
N LEU A 2 -15.83 2.31 17.10
CA LEU A 2 -15.28 1.55 15.98
C LEU A 2 -16.35 0.57 15.47
N TYR A 3 -16.49 0.44 14.15
CA TYR A 3 -17.36 -0.54 13.50
C TYR A 3 -16.56 -1.46 12.59
N PHE A 4 -16.88 -2.74 12.59
CA PHE A 4 -16.32 -3.71 11.64
C PHE A 4 -17.12 -3.72 10.33
N ILE A 5 -16.45 -3.63 9.20
CA ILE A 5 -17.05 -3.81 7.87
C ILE A 5 -16.83 -5.26 7.45
N ASP A 6 -17.91 -6.02 7.30
CA ASP A 6 -17.88 -7.38 6.76
C ASP A 6 -17.78 -7.33 5.23
N ASN A 7 -16.76 -7.98 4.66
CA ASN A 7 -16.55 -8.06 3.22
C ASN A 7 -17.24 -9.28 2.57
N GLU A 8 -18.11 -9.98 3.32
CA GLU A 8 -18.91 -11.13 2.89
C GLU A 8 -18.07 -12.32 2.36
N GLY A 9 -16.83 -12.44 2.84
CA GLY A 9 -15.91 -13.49 2.42
C GLY A 9 -15.41 -13.35 0.98
N ILE A 10 -15.61 -12.18 0.34
CA ILE A 10 -15.13 -11.92 -1.01
C ILE A 10 -13.60 -11.94 -1.04
N THR A 11 -13.04 -12.68 -1.98
CA THR A 11 -11.58 -12.78 -2.18
C THR A 11 -11.07 -12.07 -3.42
N ASP A 12 -11.92 -11.30 -4.11
CA ASP A 12 -11.50 -10.54 -5.29
C ASP A 12 -10.77 -9.25 -4.87
N PRO A 13 -9.47 -9.09 -5.18
CA PRO A 13 -8.74 -7.86 -4.85
C PRO A 13 -9.35 -6.62 -5.52
N PHE A 14 -9.98 -6.74 -6.68
CA PHE A 14 -10.63 -5.59 -7.33
C PHE A 14 -11.83 -5.07 -6.55
N VAL A 15 -12.52 -5.96 -5.82
CA VAL A 15 -13.68 -5.61 -5.00
C VAL A 15 -13.22 -5.18 -3.62
N ASN A 16 -12.31 -5.91 -2.99
CA ASN A 16 -11.84 -5.58 -1.64
C ASN A 16 -11.17 -4.20 -1.55
N LEU A 17 -10.37 -3.81 -2.55
CA LEU A 17 -9.81 -2.45 -2.62
C LEU A 17 -10.89 -1.39 -2.92
N ALA A 18 -11.95 -1.75 -3.65
CA ALA A 18 -13.09 -0.88 -3.87
C ALA A 18 -13.93 -0.67 -2.59
N ILE A 19 -14.06 -1.69 -1.73
CA ILE A 19 -14.70 -1.55 -0.40
C ILE A 19 -13.91 -0.55 0.46
N GLU A 20 -12.57 -0.64 0.48
CA GLU A 20 -11.72 0.29 1.21
C GLU A 20 -11.87 1.75 0.72
N GLU A 21 -11.85 1.97 -0.60
CA GLU A 21 -12.11 3.29 -1.19
C GLU A 21 -13.53 3.79 -0.91
N TYR A 22 -14.52 2.90 -1.00
CA TYR A 22 -15.91 3.20 -0.70
C TYR A 22 -16.05 3.68 0.75
N ALA A 23 -15.54 2.88 1.69
CA ALA A 23 -15.58 3.18 3.11
C ALA A 23 -14.94 4.54 3.41
N LEU A 24 -13.79 4.84 2.81
CA LEU A 24 -13.10 6.11 2.99
C LEU A 24 -13.92 7.32 2.48
N LYS A 25 -14.53 7.19 1.29
CA LYS A 25 -15.15 8.31 0.58
C LYS A 25 -16.62 8.52 0.89
N HIS A 26 -17.34 7.47 1.24
CA HIS A 26 -18.81 7.47 1.30
C HIS A 26 -19.36 7.23 2.70
N LEU A 27 -18.64 6.53 3.59
CA LEU A 27 -19.10 6.37 4.97
C LEU A 27 -18.83 7.61 5.81
N ASN A 28 -19.55 7.71 6.93
CA ASN A 28 -19.36 8.78 7.90
C ASN A 28 -18.15 8.49 8.77
N ILE A 29 -17.06 9.23 8.54
CA ILE A 29 -15.81 9.11 9.29
C ILE A 29 -15.57 10.44 10.01
N ASP A 30 -15.60 10.40 11.34
CA ASP A 30 -15.38 11.55 12.23
C ASP A 30 -14.70 11.11 13.54
N ASP A 31 -14.67 11.98 14.55
CA ASP A 31 -14.03 11.68 15.85
C ASP A 31 -14.80 10.59 16.63
N ASP A 32 -16.12 10.46 16.38
CA ASP A 32 -17.01 9.54 17.07
C ASP A 32 -17.27 8.25 16.27
N GLN A 33 -16.87 8.18 15.00
CA GLN A 33 -17.12 7.05 14.12
C GLN A 33 -15.92 6.68 13.25
N GLN A 34 -15.40 5.46 13.47
CA GLN A 34 -14.26 4.86 12.77
C GLN A 34 -14.64 3.47 12.27
N TYR A 35 -13.90 2.96 11.30
CA TYR A 35 -14.13 1.62 10.75
C TYR A 35 -12.88 0.76 10.73
N LEU A 36 -13.07 -0.54 10.92
CA LEU A 36 -12.08 -1.57 10.64
C LEU A 36 -12.63 -2.48 9.54
N LEU A 37 -11.88 -2.62 8.47
CA LEU A 37 -12.16 -3.57 7.40
C LEU A 37 -11.12 -4.69 7.44
N PHE A 38 -11.57 -5.95 7.42
CA PHE A 38 -10.72 -7.10 7.15
C PHE A 38 -11.04 -7.69 5.78
N TYR A 39 -10.01 -8.13 5.06
CA TYR A 39 -10.20 -8.85 3.80
C TYR A 39 -9.03 -9.79 3.51
N VAL A 40 -9.32 -10.88 2.82
CA VAL A 40 -8.33 -11.81 2.27
C VAL A 40 -8.49 -11.77 0.76
N ASN A 41 -7.39 -11.63 0.02
CA ASN A 41 -7.45 -11.66 -1.44
C ASN A 41 -6.98 -13.03 -1.95
N GLY A 42 -7.52 -13.48 -3.08
CA GLY A 42 -6.87 -14.52 -3.86
C GLY A 42 -5.51 -14.07 -4.40
N PRO A 43 -4.74 -14.98 -5.03
CA PRO A 43 -3.42 -14.71 -5.59
C PRO A 43 -3.37 -13.40 -6.39
N SER A 44 -2.66 -12.41 -5.86
CA SER A 44 -2.59 -11.07 -6.45
C SER A 44 -1.33 -10.31 -6.08
N ILE A 45 -0.91 -9.39 -6.96
CA ILE A 45 0.11 -8.39 -6.67
C ILE A 45 -0.60 -7.05 -6.50
N ILE A 46 -0.44 -6.45 -5.32
CA ILE A 46 -0.93 -5.11 -5.04
C ILE A 46 0.21 -4.11 -5.22
N ILE A 47 0.09 -3.30 -6.27
CA ILE A 47 1.11 -2.31 -6.67
C ILE A 47 0.83 -0.98 -5.95
N GLY A 48 1.89 -0.33 -5.45
CA GLY A 48 1.77 0.99 -4.83
C GLY A 48 1.38 2.06 -5.83
N LYS A 49 0.72 3.12 -5.36
CA LYS A 49 0.14 4.18 -6.20
C LYS A 49 1.10 4.69 -7.29
N ASN A 50 2.36 4.93 -6.95
CA ASN A 50 3.33 5.58 -7.83
C ASN A 50 4.35 4.60 -8.47
N GLN A 51 4.16 3.28 -8.35
CA GLN A 51 5.10 2.33 -8.93
C GLN A 51 4.84 2.07 -10.43
N ASN A 52 5.91 1.77 -11.18
CA ASN A 52 5.81 1.36 -12.57
C ASN A 52 5.54 -0.15 -12.68
N THR A 53 4.27 -0.53 -12.81
CA THR A 53 3.83 -1.94 -12.80
C THR A 53 4.59 -2.83 -13.77
N ILE A 54 4.83 -2.37 -15.01
CA ILE A 54 5.50 -3.16 -16.07
C ILE A 54 6.96 -3.48 -15.69
N GLU A 55 7.59 -2.60 -14.90
CA GLU A 55 8.96 -2.80 -14.44
C GLU A 55 9.04 -3.53 -13.10
N GLU A 56 7.97 -3.50 -12.31
CA GLU A 56 7.89 -4.21 -11.03
C GLU A 56 7.57 -5.70 -11.18
N ILE A 57 6.68 -6.07 -12.11
CA ILE A 57 6.14 -7.44 -12.18
C ILE A 57 6.88 -8.33 -13.18
N ASN A 58 6.89 -9.62 -12.88
CA ASN A 58 7.25 -10.67 -13.82
C ASN A 58 6.00 -11.10 -14.61
N THR A 59 5.72 -10.41 -15.73
CA THR A 59 4.51 -10.59 -16.54
C THR A 59 4.25 -12.05 -16.91
N ASP A 60 5.26 -12.78 -17.40
CA ASP A 60 5.12 -14.18 -17.81
C ASP A 60 4.66 -15.07 -16.64
N TYR A 61 5.20 -14.86 -15.45
CA TYR A 61 4.80 -15.62 -14.26
C TYR A 61 3.41 -15.23 -13.77
N VAL A 62 3.09 -13.94 -13.81
CA VAL A 62 1.77 -13.41 -13.41
C VAL A 62 0.67 -13.98 -14.29
N GLU A 63 0.84 -13.95 -15.61
CA GLU A 63 -0.12 -14.49 -16.57
C GLU A 63 -0.25 -16.01 -16.45
N LYS A 64 0.88 -16.72 -16.38
CA LYS A 64 0.88 -18.19 -16.27
C LYS A 64 0.16 -18.72 -15.02
N ASN A 65 0.25 -18.00 -13.90
CA ASN A 65 -0.36 -18.39 -12.63
C ASN A 65 -1.70 -17.69 -12.36
N ASN A 66 -2.24 -16.96 -13.33
CA ASN A 66 -3.50 -16.21 -13.21
C ASN A 66 -3.53 -15.28 -11.97
N ILE A 67 -2.41 -14.62 -11.70
CA ILE A 67 -2.25 -13.70 -10.58
C ILE A 67 -2.83 -12.35 -10.99
N LYS A 68 -3.75 -11.80 -10.19
CA LYS A 68 -4.33 -10.47 -10.46
C LYS A 68 -3.33 -9.37 -10.11
N VAL A 69 -3.26 -8.30 -10.91
CA VAL A 69 -2.44 -7.12 -10.61
C VAL A 69 -3.35 -5.92 -10.38
N VAL A 70 -3.28 -5.35 -9.17
CA VAL A 70 -4.17 -4.27 -8.76
C VAL A 70 -3.38 -3.13 -8.13
N ARG A 71 -3.59 -1.90 -8.58
CA ARG A 71 -2.98 -0.72 -7.96
C ARG A 71 -3.85 -0.21 -6.81
N ARG A 72 -3.24 0.04 -5.64
CA ARG A 72 -3.91 0.63 -4.48
C ARG A 72 -3.77 2.15 -4.45
N LEU A 73 -4.57 2.82 -3.61
CA LEU A 73 -4.53 4.27 -3.44
C LEU A 73 -3.32 4.76 -2.62
N SER A 74 -2.79 3.93 -1.72
CA SER A 74 -1.62 4.28 -0.90
C SER A 74 -0.30 4.12 -1.65
N GLY A 75 0.71 4.90 -1.25
CA GLY A 75 2.09 4.73 -1.72
C GLY A 75 2.76 3.48 -1.16
N GLY A 76 4.09 3.37 -1.27
CA GLY A 76 4.86 2.20 -0.85
C GLY A 76 5.10 1.18 -1.96
N GLY A 77 5.78 0.08 -1.60
CA GLY A 77 6.19 -0.96 -2.56
C GLY A 77 5.10 -1.96 -2.95
N ALA A 78 5.45 -2.89 -3.84
CA ALA A 78 4.58 -3.95 -4.29
C ALA A 78 4.50 -5.07 -3.24
N VAL A 79 3.31 -5.63 -3.04
CA VAL A 79 3.08 -6.74 -2.10
C VAL A 79 2.32 -7.86 -2.79
N TYR A 80 2.61 -9.11 -2.42
CA TYR A 80 1.87 -10.28 -2.90
C TYR A 80 0.84 -10.69 -1.85
N HIS A 81 -0.39 -10.93 -2.28
CA HIS A 81 -1.46 -11.46 -1.44
C HIS A 81 -1.86 -12.84 -1.95
N ASP A 82 -2.28 -13.68 -1.01
CA ASP A 82 -2.92 -14.97 -1.21
C ASP A 82 -3.92 -15.23 -0.09
N LEU A 83 -4.50 -16.44 -0.08
CA LEU A 83 -5.48 -16.84 0.94
C LEU A 83 -4.89 -16.97 2.35
N GLY A 84 -3.56 -17.03 2.47
CA GLY A 84 -2.81 -17.02 3.72
C GLY A 84 -2.51 -15.61 4.25
N ASN A 85 -2.87 -14.55 3.52
CA ASN A 85 -2.62 -13.17 3.89
C ASN A 85 -3.91 -12.46 4.33
N LEU A 86 -4.03 -12.17 5.63
CA LEU A 86 -5.09 -11.30 6.14
C LEU A 86 -4.69 -9.84 5.95
N ASN A 87 -5.58 -9.03 5.40
CA ASN A 87 -5.40 -7.58 5.34
C ASN A 87 -6.34 -6.91 6.33
N PHE A 88 -5.86 -5.82 6.91
CA PHE A 88 -6.66 -4.95 7.76
C PHE A 88 -6.56 -3.51 7.30
N SER A 89 -7.60 -2.73 7.50
CA SER A 89 -7.64 -1.30 7.19
C SER A 89 -8.44 -0.55 8.24
N PHE A 90 -7.76 0.32 8.99
CA PHE A 90 -8.41 1.26 9.90
C PHE A 90 -8.72 2.55 9.17
N LEU A 91 -10.00 2.90 9.08
CA LEU A 91 -10.48 4.15 8.49
C LEU A 91 -10.89 5.11 9.60
N ALA A 92 -10.27 6.29 9.60
CA ALA A 92 -10.45 7.30 10.63
C ALA A 92 -10.32 8.71 10.06
N LYS A 93 -10.76 9.71 10.83
CA LYS A 93 -10.54 11.11 10.51
C LYS A 93 -9.04 11.41 10.58
N ASP A 94 -8.55 12.19 9.63
CA ASP A 94 -7.17 12.65 9.67
C ASP A 94 -7.07 13.85 10.62
N GLU A 95 -6.34 13.65 11.71
CA GLU A 95 -6.07 14.68 12.73
C GLU A 95 -4.90 15.61 12.31
N GLY A 96 -4.38 15.49 11.07
CA GLY A 96 -3.29 16.30 10.52
C GLY A 96 -1.89 15.89 10.99
N ASN A 97 -1.79 15.28 12.18
CA ASN A 97 -0.55 14.69 12.73
C ASN A 97 -0.54 13.15 12.67
N SER A 98 -1.57 12.53 12.09
CA SER A 98 -1.71 11.06 12.06
C SER A 98 -1.01 10.41 10.86
N PHE A 99 -0.68 11.18 9.81
CA PHE A 99 0.09 10.70 8.67
C PHE A 99 1.53 10.39 9.12
N SER A 100 1.99 9.14 8.95
CA SER A 100 3.19 8.54 9.55
C SER A 100 3.10 8.10 11.03
N ASN A 101 1.96 8.25 11.72
CA ASN A 101 1.75 7.61 13.02
C ASN A 101 1.24 6.17 12.84
N PHE A 102 2.09 5.31 12.27
CA PHE A 102 1.79 3.88 12.11
C PHE A 102 1.54 3.21 13.47
N ALA A 103 2.17 3.70 14.54
CA ALA A 103 2.02 3.15 15.89
C ALA A 103 0.56 3.19 16.37
N LYS A 104 -0.18 4.28 16.12
CA LYS A 104 -1.60 4.40 16.51
C LYS A 104 -2.46 3.27 15.95
N PHE A 105 -2.26 2.91 14.67
CA PHE A 105 -3.10 1.94 13.96
C PHE A 105 -2.57 0.50 14.01
N THR A 106 -1.27 0.31 14.23
CA THR A 106 -0.66 -1.02 14.40
C THR A 106 -0.72 -1.50 15.85
N LYS A 107 -0.88 -0.62 16.83
CA LYS A 107 -0.94 -0.99 18.24
C LYS A 107 -2.06 -2.00 18.57
N PRO A 108 -3.33 -1.80 18.18
CA PRO A 108 -4.38 -2.78 18.45
C PRO A 108 -4.07 -4.16 17.85
N VAL A 109 -3.42 -4.19 16.69
CA VAL A 109 -3.04 -5.43 16.00
C VAL A 109 -1.88 -6.11 16.71
N THR A 110 -0.82 -5.38 17.07
CA THR A 110 0.33 -5.91 17.83
C THR A 110 -0.07 -6.42 19.20
N ASP A 111 -0.91 -5.68 19.94
CA ASP A 111 -1.44 -6.12 21.25
C ASP A 111 -2.26 -7.41 21.12
N ALA A 112 -3.08 -7.54 20.07
CA ALA A 112 -3.85 -8.76 19.79
C ALA A 112 -2.94 -9.97 19.44
N LEU A 113 -1.88 -9.74 18.66
CA LEU A 113 -0.89 -10.77 18.33
C LEU A 113 -0.07 -11.21 19.56
N GLN A 114 0.31 -10.28 20.43
CA GLN A 114 1.01 -10.60 21.69
C GLN A 114 0.16 -11.48 22.60
N ARG A 115 -1.16 -11.23 22.67
CA ARG A 115 -2.10 -12.10 23.40
C ARG A 115 -2.23 -13.50 22.81
N LEU A 116 -1.95 -13.66 21.52
CA LEU A 116 -1.87 -14.95 20.82
C LEU A 116 -0.51 -15.65 21.01
N GLY A 117 0.40 -15.09 21.80
CA GLY A 117 1.75 -15.64 22.01
C GLY A 117 2.77 -15.21 20.94
N VAL A 118 2.39 -14.35 20.01
CA VAL A 118 3.28 -13.85 18.95
C VAL A 118 3.91 -12.54 19.43
N ASN A 119 5.23 -12.54 19.63
CA ASN A 119 6.00 -11.37 20.09
C ASN A 119 6.12 -10.28 19.00
N ALA A 120 4.98 -9.67 18.66
CA ALA A 120 4.84 -8.70 17.58
C ALA A 120 5.13 -7.28 18.05
N GLU A 121 5.98 -6.57 17.33
CA GLU A 121 6.32 -5.17 17.59
C GLU A 121 6.42 -4.36 16.29
N LEU A 122 6.14 -3.06 16.37
CA LEU A 122 6.39 -2.15 15.26
C LEU A 122 7.91 -1.95 15.12
N SER A 123 8.43 -2.16 13.91
CA SER A 123 9.84 -2.03 13.57
C SER A 123 10.03 -1.13 12.35
N GLY A 124 11.09 -0.33 12.39
CA GLY A 124 11.40 0.64 11.35
C GLY A 124 10.30 1.69 11.20
N ARG A 125 9.84 1.91 9.96
CA ARG A 125 8.85 2.95 9.64
C ARG A 125 7.41 2.42 9.71
N ASN A 126 7.16 1.25 9.16
CA ASN A 126 5.82 0.78 8.83
C ASN A 126 5.69 -0.75 8.84
N ASP A 127 6.64 -1.48 9.43
CA ASP A 127 6.63 -2.94 9.44
C ASP A 127 6.29 -3.47 10.84
N ILE A 128 5.57 -4.58 10.93
CA ILE A 128 5.43 -5.33 12.19
C ILE A 128 6.34 -6.55 12.07
N THR A 129 7.14 -6.79 13.10
CA THR A 129 8.04 -7.93 13.20
C THR A 129 7.69 -8.82 14.38
N ALA A 130 7.85 -10.14 14.22
CA ALA A 130 7.87 -11.11 15.29
C ALA A 130 9.28 -11.72 15.37
N ASP A 131 9.91 -11.63 16.54
CA ASP A 131 11.30 -12.04 16.79
C ASP A 131 12.28 -11.56 15.71
N GLY A 132 12.16 -10.28 15.33
CA GLY A 132 13.00 -9.63 14.32
C GLY A 132 12.70 -10.00 12.86
N ARG A 133 11.70 -10.85 12.60
CA ARG A 133 11.25 -11.20 11.23
C ARG A 133 9.95 -10.50 10.91
N LYS A 134 9.87 -9.86 9.73
CA LYS A 134 8.69 -9.12 9.27
C LYS A 134 7.50 -10.06 9.06
N ILE A 135 6.36 -9.72 9.66
CA ILE A 135 5.07 -10.41 9.54
C ILE A 135 3.96 -9.52 8.94
N SER A 136 4.22 -8.21 8.82
CA SER A 136 3.29 -7.21 8.27
C SER A 136 4.04 -6.08 7.58
N GLY A 137 3.50 -5.59 6.46
CA GLY A 137 3.84 -4.28 5.92
C GLY A 137 2.63 -3.36 5.94
N ASN A 138 2.80 -2.10 6.36
CA ASN A 138 1.72 -1.13 6.51
C ASN A 138 1.88 0.04 5.55
N ALA A 139 0.77 0.63 5.14
CA ALA A 139 0.74 1.82 4.31
C ALA A 139 -0.46 2.70 4.70
N GLN A 140 -0.35 3.99 4.39
CA GLN A 140 -1.37 4.98 4.72
C GLN A 140 -1.76 5.76 3.48
N PHE A 141 -3.00 6.19 3.45
CA PHE A 141 -3.54 7.10 2.44
C PHE A 141 -4.47 8.09 3.11
N THR A 142 -4.42 9.34 2.66
CA THR A 142 -5.18 10.44 3.24
C THR A 142 -5.79 11.28 2.12
N THR A 143 -7.03 11.72 2.30
CA THR A 143 -7.74 12.60 1.38
C THR A 143 -8.80 13.39 2.13
N LYS A 144 -8.89 14.70 1.90
CA LYS A 144 -9.99 15.57 2.39
C LYS A 144 -10.31 15.40 3.89
N GLY A 145 -9.29 15.33 4.74
CA GLY A 145 -9.45 15.18 6.20
C GLY A 145 -9.86 13.78 6.67
N ARG A 146 -9.76 12.76 5.80
CA ARG A 146 -10.00 11.35 6.11
C ARG A 146 -8.78 10.54 5.73
N MET A 147 -8.55 9.44 6.42
CA MET A 147 -7.45 8.53 6.10
C MET A 147 -7.83 7.07 6.30
N PHE A 148 -7.08 6.19 5.64
CA PHE A 148 -6.95 4.82 6.10
C PHE A 148 -5.49 4.47 6.39
N SER A 149 -5.30 3.59 7.36
CA SER A 149 -4.05 2.91 7.62
C SER A 149 -4.30 1.42 7.47
N HIS A 150 -3.72 0.83 6.43
CA HIS A 150 -3.88 -0.58 6.15
C HIS A 150 -2.57 -1.34 6.27
N GLY A 151 -2.68 -2.65 6.43
CA GLY A 151 -1.53 -3.52 6.51
C GLY A 151 -1.87 -4.94 6.13
N THR A 152 -0.83 -5.68 5.78
CA THR A 152 -0.90 -7.12 5.61
C THR A 152 -0.61 -7.82 6.94
N LEU A 153 -1.09 -9.04 7.11
CA LEU A 153 -0.72 -9.97 8.16
C LEU A 153 -0.48 -11.29 7.45
N MET A 154 0.81 -11.61 7.23
CA MET A 154 1.25 -12.85 6.61
C MET A 154 0.99 -13.97 7.60
N PHE A 155 -0.22 -14.53 7.56
CA PHE A 155 -0.64 -15.53 8.53
C PHE A 155 -0.06 -16.89 8.17
N ASP A 156 -0.29 -17.32 6.93
CA ASP A 156 0.24 -18.55 6.36
C ASP A 156 0.43 -18.42 4.83
N SER A 157 1.08 -17.33 4.41
CA SER A 157 1.25 -16.98 3.01
C SER A 157 2.37 -17.77 2.33
N GLU A 158 2.23 -17.97 1.03
CA GLU A 158 3.26 -18.53 0.15
C GLU A 158 4.28 -17.44 -0.21
N VAL A 159 5.10 -17.05 0.78
CA VAL A 159 6.09 -15.95 0.68
C VAL A 159 7.06 -16.11 -0.52
N GLU A 160 7.25 -17.33 -1.02
CA GLU A 160 8.09 -17.59 -2.21
C GLU A 160 7.51 -17.03 -3.50
N ASN A 161 6.19 -16.90 -3.58
CA ASN A 161 5.51 -16.33 -4.74
C ASN A 161 5.83 -14.84 -4.88
N VAL A 162 6.14 -14.13 -3.79
CA VAL A 162 6.60 -12.73 -3.81
C VAL A 162 7.78 -12.55 -4.78
N VAL A 163 8.85 -13.35 -4.62
CA VAL A 163 10.07 -13.23 -5.45
C VAL A 163 9.81 -13.65 -6.89
N SER A 164 8.88 -14.57 -7.06
CA SER A 164 8.52 -15.16 -8.35
C SER A 164 7.71 -14.21 -9.21
N SER A 165 6.82 -13.47 -8.55
CA SER A 165 5.90 -12.48 -9.10
C SER A 165 6.56 -11.14 -9.41
N LEU A 166 7.66 -10.81 -8.76
CA LEU A 166 8.41 -9.57 -8.98
C LEU A 166 9.55 -9.77 -9.99
N LYS A 167 9.86 -8.72 -10.75
CA LYS A 167 10.90 -8.74 -11.78
C LYS A 167 12.28 -8.71 -11.13
N VAL A 168 13.00 -9.83 -11.19
CA VAL A 168 14.40 -9.95 -10.76
C VAL A 168 15.32 -10.21 -11.96
N LYS A 169 16.43 -9.47 -12.05
CA LYS A 169 17.34 -9.48 -13.22
C LYS A 169 18.02 -10.84 -13.52
N SER A 170 18.01 -11.84 -12.62
CA SER A 170 18.53 -13.20 -12.92
C SER A 170 18.05 -14.30 -11.96
N GLU A 171 18.08 -15.56 -12.40
CA GLU A 171 17.71 -16.75 -11.59
C GLU A 171 18.63 -16.98 -10.38
N LYS A 172 19.93 -16.69 -10.50
CA LYS A 172 20.87 -16.75 -9.36
C LYS A 172 20.53 -15.71 -8.30
N ILE A 173 20.04 -14.54 -8.70
CA ILE A 173 19.53 -13.52 -7.78
C ILE A 173 18.20 -13.97 -7.18
N ARG A 174 17.34 -14.65 -7.95
CA ARG A 174 16.04 -15.16 -7.47
C ARG A 174 16.21 -16.19 -6.34
N SER A 175 17.06 -17.20 -6.53
CA SER A 175 17.32 -18.22 -5.49
C SER A 175 17.97 -17.65 -4.23
N LYS A 176 18.90 -16.70 -4.36
CA LYS A 176 19.43 -15.94 -3.22
C LYS A 176 18.36 -15.02 -2.59
N GLY A 177 17.48 -14.46 -3.40
CA GLY A 177 16.36 -13.62 -2.98
C GLY A 177 15.35 -14.38 -2.11
N ILE A 178 14.95 -15.59 -2.53
CA ILE A 178 14.07 -16.47 -1.75
C ILE A 178 14.70 -16.78 -0.38
N LYS A 179 15.96 -17.21 -0.36
CA LYS A 179 16.68 -17.46 0.90
C LYS A 179 16.77 -16.22 1.79
N SER A 180 17.07 -15.07 1.19
CA SER A 180 17.16 -13.78 1.90
C SER A 180 15.81 -13.29 2.44
N ILE A 181 14.70 -13.60 1.76
CA ILE A 181 13.36 -13.24 2.22
C ILE A 181 12.94 -14.16 3.35
N ARG A 182 13.14 -15.47 3.24
CA ARG A 182 12.87 -16.41 4.36
C ARG A 182 13.67 -16.07 5.63
N SER A 183 14.83 -15.43 5.52
CA SER A 183 15.58 -14.96 6.68
C SER A 183 15.06 -13.66 7.31
N ARG A 184 14.23 -12.89 6.59
CA ARG A 184 13.76 -11.55 7.01
C ARG A 184 12.25 -11.47 7.21
N VAL A 185 11.50 -12.41 6.65
CA VAL A 185 10.03 -12.48 6.65
C VAL A 185 9.62 -13.82 7.24
N ALA A 186 8.51 -13.82 7.98
CA ALA A 186 7.94 -15.02 8.58
C ALA A 186 6.41 -14.99 8.46
N ASN A 187 5.81 -16.18 8.51
CA ASN A 187 4.37 -16.32 8.72
C ASN A 187 4.06 -16.29 10.22
N ILE A 188 2.92 -15.71 10.59
CA ILE A 188 2.44 -15.67 11.97
C ILE A 188 2.19 -17.10 12.49
N SER A 189 1.74 -18.02 11.62
CA SER A 189 1.54 -19.43 11.93
C SER A 189 2.79 -20.12 12.48
N GLU A 190 4.00 -19.65 12.14
CA GLU A 190 5.27 -20.19 12.65
C GLU A 190 5.50 -19.93 14.14
N PHE A 191 4.79 -18.96 14.71
CA PHE A 191 4.94 -18.54 16.11
C PHE A 191 3.79 -19.03 17.00
N LEU A 192 2.80 -19.73 16.43
CA LEU A 192 1.68 -20.28 17.19
C LEU A 192 2.01 -21.67 17.70
N GLU A 193 1.55 -21.99 18.92
CA GLU A 193 1.73 -23.32 19.52
C GLU A 193 0.94 -24.40 18.78
N GLU A 194 -0.27 -24.06 18.32
CA GLU A 194 -1.19 -24.97 17.65
C GLU A 194 -1.61 -24.41 16.28
N PRO A 195 -1.80 -25.27 15.25
CA PRO A 195 -2.32 -24.85 13.96
C PRO A 195 -3.70 -24.20 14.08
N MET A 196 -3.90 -23.09 13.38
CA MET A 196 -5.13 -22.31 13.43
C MET A 196 -5.60 -21.95 12.02
N PRO A 197 -6.91 -22.09 11.69
CA PRO A 197 -7.42 -21.63 10.41
C PRO A 197 -7.59 -20.10 10.39
N MET A 198 -7.47 -19.51 9.19
CA MET A 198 -7.60 -18.07 8.94
C MET A 198 -8.86 -17.44 9.57
N ASP A 199 -10.00 -18.13 9.52
CA ASP A 199 -11.26 -17.58 10.07
C ASP A 199 -11.28 -17.55 11.59
N GLU A 200 -10.57 -18.46 12.25
CA GLU A 200 -10.39 -18.42 13.71
C GLU A 200 -9.44 -17.28 14.09
N PHE A 201 -8.34 -17.13 13.34
CA PHE A 201 -7.41 -16.01 13.50
C PHE A 201 -8.11 -14.65 13.39
N LYS A 202 -8.94 -14.44 12.35
CA LYS A 202 -9.77 -13.23 12.21
C LYS A 202 -10.67 -12.99 13.42
N LYS A 203 -11.39 -14.01 13.88
CA LYS A 203 -12.32 -13.89 15.02
C LYS A 203 -11.59 -13.49 16.30
N ILE A 204 -10.40 -14.06 16.54
CA ILE A 204 -9.60 -13.72 17.71
C ILE A 204 -9.10 -12.28 17.64
N LEU A 205 -8.58 -11.84 16.49
CA LEU A 205 -8.18 -10.45 16.29
C LEU A 205 -9.34 -9.48 16.51
N LEU A 206 -10.53 -9.77 15.95
CA LEU A 206 -11.72 -8.95 16.15
C LEU A 206 -12.08 -8.84 17.64
N LYS A 207 -12.12 -9.97 18.36
CA LYS A 207 -12.41 -9.96 19.80
C LYS A 207 -11.45 -9.07 20.59
N TYR A 208 -10.15 -9.12 20.28
CA TYR A 208 -9.17 -8.31 20.99
C TYR A 208 -9.18 -6.84 20.59
N ILE A 209 -9.36 -6.52 19.31
CA ILE A 209 -9.39 -5.13 18.83
C ILE A 209 -10.63 -4.40 19.35
N PHE A 210 -11.78 -5.08 19.42
CA PHE A 210 -13.03 -4.51 19.91
C PHE A 210 -13.24 -4.67 21.43
N ASP A 211 -12.33 -5.35 22.12
CA ASP A 211 -12.41 -5.66 23.56
C ASP A 211 -13.73 -6.36 23.95
N VAL A 212 -14.09 -7.41 23.20
CA VAL A 212 -15.31 -8.21 23.41
C VAL A 212 -15.01 -9.69 23.64
N THR A 213 -15.89 -10.36 24.40
CA THR A 213 -15.74 -11.78 24.72
C THR A 213 -16.31 -12.72 23.65
N ASP A 214 -17.39 -12.33 22.97
CA ASP A 214 -17.96 -13.04 21.82
C ASP A 214 -17.81 -12.17 20.56
N VAL A 215 -17.39 -12.78 19.45
CA VAL A 215 -17.25 -12.07 18.17
C VAL A 215 -18.60 -11.51 17.66
N LYS A 216 -19.72 -12.06 18.14
CA LYS A 216 -21.06 -11.56 17.85
C LYS A 216 -21.34 -10.18 18.43
N ASP A 217 -20.59 -9.80 19.47
CA ASP A 217 -20.74 -8.50 20.13
C ASP A 217 -19.94 -7.39 19.43
N VAL A 218 -19.15 -7.73 18.40
CA VAL A 218 -18.43 -6.75 17.57
C VAL A 218 -19.46 -5.86 16.86
N PRO A 219 -19.44 -4.52 17.06
CA PRO A 219 -20.29 -3.61 16.31
C PRO A 219 -19.97 -3.70 14.82
N GLN A 220 -20.98 -3.97 13.99
CA GLN A 220 -20.80 -4.13 12.55
C GLN A 220 -21.50 -3.03 11.76
N TYR A 221 -20.83 -2.54 10.72
CA TYR A 221 -21.48 -1.84 9.62
C TYR A 221 -21.72 -2.85 8.50
N LYS A 222 -22.99 -3.16 8.24
CA LYS A 222 -23.38 -4.06 7.15
C LYS A 222 -23.56 -3.25 5.87
N LEU A 223 -22.83 -3.62 4.84
CA LEU A 223 -22.95 -3.01 3.51
C LEU A 223 -24.37 -3.22 2.98
N THR A 224 -25.03 -2.14 2.60
CA THR A 224 -26.36 -2.18 1.99
C THR A 224 -26.27 -2.50 0.50
N GLU A 225 -27.41 -2.78 -0.15
CA GLU A 225 -27.44 -2.95 -1.61
C GLU A 225 -26.96 -1.68 -2.35
N GLU A 226 -27.24 -0.49 -1.81
CA GLU A 226 -26.76 0.78 -2.37
C GLU A 226 -25.24 0.91 -2.23
N ASP A 227 -24.69 0.53 -1.07
CA ASP A 227 -23.25 0.47 -0.85
C ASP A 227 -22.58 -0.45 -1.87
N TRP A 228 -23.12 -1.66 -2.04
CA TRP A 228 -22.62 -2.64 -3.00
C TRP A 228 -22.69 -2.14 -4.45
N ASN A 229 -23.75 -1.44 -4.84
CA ASN A 229 -23.84 -0.82 -6.15
C ASN A 229 -22.70 0.18 -6.37
N LYS A 230 -22.40 1.03 -5.38
CA LYS A 230 -21.30 1.99 -5.47
C LYS A 230 -19.92 1.32 -5.45
N ILE A 231 -19.73 0.28 -4.63
CA ILE A 231 -18.49 -0.51 -4.59
C ILE A 231 -18.22 -1.15 -5.95
N ASN A 232 -19.24 -1.75 -6.57
CA ASN A 232 -19.13 -2.37 -7.89
C ASN A 232 -18.82 -1.34 -8.99
N GLU A 233 -19.42 -0.15 -8.91
CA GLU A 233 -19.09 0.98 -9.79
C GLU A 233 -17.61 1.37 -9.65
N ILE A 234 -17.14 1.62 -8.41
CA ILE A 234 -15.73 1.95 -8.12
C ILE A 234 -14.78 0.85 -8.64
N SER A 235 -15.13 -0.42 -8.38
CA SER A 235 -14.35 -1.57 -8.85
C SER A 235 -14.21 -1.56 -10.38
N LYS A 236 -15.32 -1.38 -11.11
CA LYS A 236 -15.35 -1.38 -12.57
C LYS A 236 -14.62 -0.17 -13.18
N GLU A 237 -14.79 1.00 -12.59
CA GLU A 237 -14.28 2.27 -13.12
C GLU A 237 -12.82 2.53 -12.76
N ARG A 238 -12.29 1.89 -11.72
CA ARG A 238 -10.90 2.04 -11.29
C ARG A 238 -10.15 0.71 -11.25
N TYR A 239 -10.48 -0.15 -10.29
CA TYR A 239 -9.63 -1.30 -9.96
C TYR A 239 -9.57 -2.37 -11.06
N GLN A 240 -10.58 -2.47 -11.91
CA GLN A 240 -10.59 -3.35 -13.08
C GLN A 240 -10.01 -2.70 -14.34
N ARG A 241 -9.66 -1.40 -14.30
CA ARG A 241 -9.12 -0.69 -15.46
C ARG A 241 -7.64 -0.94 -15.64
N TRP A 242 -7.26 -1.34 -16.85
CA TRP A 242 -5.85 -1.50 -17.22
C TRP A 242 -5.06 -0.20 -17.02
N ASP A 243 -5.62 0.93 -17.45
CA ASP A 243 -4.99 2.25 -17.32
C ASP A 243 -4.68 2.62 -15.86
N TRP A 244 -5.49 2.15 -14.91
CA TRP A 244 -5.22 2.36 -13.48
C TRP A 244 -4.13 1.42 -13.00
N ASN A 245 -4.23 0.12 -13.28
CA ASN A 245 -3.30 -0.88 -12.74
C ASN A 245 -1.91 -0.81 -13.37
N TYR A 246 -1.80 -0.52 -14.67
CA TYR A 246 -0.54 -0.49 -15.42
C TYR A 246 -0.06 0.93 -15.75
N GLY A 247 -0.96 1.91 -15.71
CA GLY A 247 -0.61 3.30 -15.99
C GLY A 247 -0.33 3.57 -17.46
N ARG A 248 0.19 4.77 -17.72
CA ARG A 248 0.80 5.14 -19.00
C ARG A 248 2.33 5.10 -18.84
N SER A 249 3.03 4.84 -19.94
CA SER A 249 4.50 4.96 -20.03
C SER A 249 4.83 6.01 -21.09
N PRO A 250 4.88 7.30 -20.73
CA PRO A 250 5.22 8.37 -21.68
C PRO A 250 6.62 8.19 -22.26
N SER A 251 6.87 8.80 -23.42
CA SER A 251 8.25 8.91 -23.93
C SER A 251 9.11 9.66 -22.91
N PHE A 252 10.37 9.24 -22.80
CA PHE A 252 11.39 9.92 -22.04
C PHE A 252 12.73 9.74 -22.73
N ASN A 253 13.64 10.70 -22.54
CA ASN A 253 15.02 10.64 -23.02
C ASN A 253 16.05 10.88 -21.91
N ILE A 254 15.60 11.24 -20.71
CA ILE A 254 16.40 11.37 -19.50
C ILE A 254 15.73 10.55 -18.40
N GLN A 255 16.53 9.79 -17.65
CA GLN A 255 16.09 9.00 -16.52
C GLN A 255 17.06 9.16 -15.36
N HIS A 256 16.56 9.61 -14.22
CA HIS A 256 17.34 9.72 -12.98
C HIS A 256 16.65 8.91 -11.89
N THR A 257 17.46 8.13 -11.15
CA THR A 257 16.96 7.29 -10.06
C THR A 257 17.77 7.54 -8.80
N LYS A 258 17.10 7.57 -7.65
CA LYS A 258 17.74 7.75 -6.35
C LYS A 258 16.94 7.04 -5.27
N ARG A 259 17.63 6.39 -4.34
CA ARG A 259 17.04 5.86 -3.10
C ARG A 259 17.46 6.77 -1.95
N ILE A 260 16.50 7.29 -1.20
CA ILE A 260 16.69 8.10 -0.01
C ILE A 260 16.31 7.24 1.20
N GLU A 261 17.27 7.05 2.10
CA GLU A 261 17.10 6.18 3.27
C GLU A 261 15.96 6.68 4.16
N GLY A 262 15.12 5.76 4.64
CA GLY A 262 13.91 6.10 5.41
C GLY A 262 12.75 6.74 4.63
N VAL A 263 12.97 7.20 3.40
CA VAL A 263 11.93 7.90 2.60
C VAL A 263 11.35 7.01 1.51
N GLY A 264 12.21 6.46 0.65
CA GLY A 264 11.83 5.65 -0.51
C GLY A 264 12.79 5.80 -1.69
N SER A 265 12.44 5.16 -2.79
CA SER A 265 13.07 5.23 -4.09
C SER A 265 12.25 6.10 -5.04
N TYR A 266 12.96 6.83 -5.90
CA TYR A 266 12.42 7.73 -6.91
C TYR A 266 13.01 7.38 -8.27
N ASP A 267 12.18 7.47 -9.30
CA ASP A 267 12.54 7.32 -10.72
C ASP A 267 11.86 8.43 -11.52
N PHE A 268 12.63 9.45 -11.88
CA PHE A 268 12.17 10.60 -12.66
C PHE A 268 12.49 10.35 -14.14
N ARG A 269 11.46 10.39 -14.97
CA ARG A 269 11.55 10.22 -16.42
C ARG A 269 11.12 11.50 -17.10
N LEU A 270 12.02 12.10 -17.86
CA LEU A 270 11.78 13.36 -18.55
C LEU A 270 11.94 13.20 -20.06
N ASP A 271 11.09 13.87 -20.82
CA ASP A 271 11.25 14.09 -22.26
C ASP A 271 11.65 15.54 -22.50
N VAL A 272 12.95 15.78 -22.64
CA VAL A 272 13.48 17.12 -22.87
C VAL A 272 13.72 17.34 -24.35
N LYS A 273 13.00 18.29 -24.95
CA LYS A 273 13.19 18.68 -26.36
C LYS A 273 13.56 20.15 -26.43
N LYS A 274 14.61 20.46 -27.19
CA LYS A 274 15.12 21.82 -27.38
C LYS A 274 15.39 22.56 -26.05
N GLY A 275 15.82 21.82 -25.01
CA GLY A 275 16.12 22.37 -23.69
C GLY A 275 14.89 22.70 -22.83
N VAL A 276 13.71 22.18 -23.17
CA VAL A 276 12.46 22.34 -22.42
C VAL A 276 11.90 20.97 -22.05
N ILE A 277 11.40 20.82 -20.83
CA ILE A 277 10.73 19.61 -20.36
C ILE A 277 9.34 19.54 -20.98
N GLU A 278 9.12 18.63 -21.94
CA GLU A 278 7.80 18.43 -22.55
C GLU A 278 6.93 17.51 -21.70
N ASN A 279 7.52 16.46 -21.12
CA ASN A 279 6.87 15.54 -20.21
C ASN A 279 7.78 15.23 -19.02
N CYS A 280 7.16 15.01 -17.87
CA CYS A 280 7.78 14.49 -16.67
C CYS A 280 6.86 13.40 -16.11
N THR A 281 7.44 12.28 -15.70
CA THR A 281 6.74 11.23 -14.96
C THR A 281 7.60 10.78 -13.80
N ILE A 282 6.99 10.68 -12.63
CA ILE A 282 7.69 10.37 -11.38
C ILE A 282 7.13 9.06 -10.83
N TYR A 283 7.98 8.04 -10.81
CA TYR A 283 7.68 6.76 -10.19
C TYR A 283 8.42 6.59 -8.87
N GLY A 284 7.93 5.69 -8.01
CA GLY A 284 8.62 5.33 -6.77
C GLY A 284 7.77 4.56 -5.77
N ASP A 285 8.42 4.15 -4.69
CA ASP A 285 7.82 3.50 -3.51
C ASP A 285 7.74 4.44 -2.29
N PHE A 286 7.89 5.75 -2.50
CA PHE A 286 7.71 6.77 -1.46
C PHE A 286 6.24 6.92 -1.03
N PHE A 287 6.03 7.62 0.08
CA PHE A 287 4.71 7.95 0.62
C PHE A 287 4.49 9.46 0.57
N GLY A 288 3.58 9.90 -0.32
CA GLY A 288 3.08 11.27 -0.39
C GLY A 288 1.58 11.33 -0.09
N ILE A 289 1.11 12.49 0.39
CA ILE A 289 -0.30 12.77 0.65
C ILE A 289 -0.98 13.26 -0.63
N GLY A 290 -0.31 14.14 -1.36
CA GLY A 290 -0.83 14.74 -2.59
C GLY A 290 -0.71 13.85 -3.82
N GLU A 291 -1.24 14.36 -4.95
CA GLU A 291 -1.10 13.73 -6.26
C GLU A 291 0.21 14.13 -6.92
N VAL A 292 1.01 13.14 -7.33
CA VAL A 292 2.33 13.36 -7.96
C VAL A 292 2.21 14.14 -9.27
N ASP A 293 1.10 13.97 -9.99
CA ASP A 293 0.75 14.73 -11.19
C ASP A 293 0.81 16.25 -10.99
N THR A 294 0.59 16.76 -9.76
CA THR A 294 0.74 18.19 -9.47
C THR A 294 2.18 18.66 -9.69
N VAL A 295 3.16 17.89 -9.21
CA VAL A 295 4.58 18.19 -9.40
C VAL A 295 4.98 17.98 -10.86
N GLU A 296 4.53 16.90 -11.49
CA GLU A 296 4.81 16.61 -12.90
C GLU A 296 4.32 17.72 -13.83
N ASN A 297 3.10 18.22 -13.60
CA ASN A 297 2.53 19.29 -14.41
C ASN A 297 3.23 20.63 -14.20
N GLN A 298 3.74 20.89 -12.99
CA GLN A 298 4.52 22.10 -12.71
C GLN A 298 5.86 22.12 -13.46
N LEU A 299 6.44 20.95 -13.75
CA LEU A 299 7.69 20.84 -14.52
C LEU A 299 7.48 20.91 -16.04
N LYS A 300 6.26 20.72 -16.55
CA LYS A 300 5.99 20.77 -18.00
C LYS A 300 6.13 22.20 -18.51
N GLY A 301 6.86 22.35 -19.61
CA GLY A 301 7.17 23.65 -20.22
C GLY A 301 8.31 24.40 -19.54
N VAL A 302 8.88 23.88 -18.45
CA VAL A 302 10.01 24.49 -17.76
C VAL A 302 11.30 24.24 -18.54
N LYS A 303 12.15 25.26 -18.60
CA LYS A 303 13.49 25.14 -19.18
C LYS A 303 14.29 24.14 -18.35
N TYR A 304 15.00 23.22 -19.02
CA TYR A 304 15.86 22.23 -18.38
C TYR A 304 17.15 22.89 -17.84
N ASP A 305 16.98 23.65 -16.77
CA ASP A 305 17.98 24.46 -16.08
C ASP A 305 17.68 24.46 -14.57
N PRO A 306 18.69 24.28 -13.69
CA PRO A 306 18.47 24.16 -12.25
C PRO A 306 17.78 25.36 -11.58
N LYS A 307 17.93 26.58 -12.10
CA LYS A 307 17.28 27.77 -11.53
C LYS A 307 15.82 27.81 -11.93
N ALA A 308 15.53 27.57 -13.21
CA ALA A 308 14.16 27.52 -13.71
C ALA A 308 13.33 26.40 -13.05
N ILE A 309 13.95 25.23 -12.81
CA ILE A 309 13.31 24.11 -12.11
C ILE A 309 12.97 24.51 -10.66
N ARG A 310 13.90 25.12 -9.91
CA ARG A 310 13.65 25.59 -8.54
C ARG A 310 12.52 26.62 -8.49
N GLU A 311 12.57 27.60 -9.39
CA GLU A 311 11.53 28.64 -9.46
C GLU A 311 10.15 28.03 -9.73
N ALA A 312 10.07 27.07 -10.66
CA ALA A 312 8.82 26.40 -11.00
C ALA A 312 8.18 25.69 -9.80
N VAL A 313 8.95 25.08 -8.90
CA VAL A 313 8.42 24.34 -7.76
C VAL A 313 8.41 25.12 -6.44
N SER A 314 8.80 26.40 -6.45
CA SER A 314 9.00 27.20 -5.24
C SER A 314 7.75 27.39 -4.38
N ASP A 315 6.56 27.41 -5.00
CA ASP A 315 5.27 27.51 -4.32
C ASP A 315 4.68 26.14 -3.92
N LEU A 316 5.35 25.04 -4.24
CA LEU A 316 4.90 23.69 -3.91
C LEU A 316 5.54 23.20 -2.61
N ASP A 317 4.72 22.66 -1.72
CA ASP A 317 5.20 21.80 -0.65
C ASP A 317 5.60 20.44 -1.25
N LEU A 318 6.85 20.29 -1.69
CA LEU A 318 7.35 19.03 -2.25
C LEU A 318 7.17 17.86 -1.29
N GLN A 319 7.22 18.11 0.03
CA GLN A 319 7.09 17.02 0.99
C GLN A 319 5.67 16.45 1.05
N HIS A 320 4.68 17.31 0.82
CA HIS A 320 3.28 16.90 0.69
C HIS A 320 3.07 15.89 -0.45
N TYR A 321 3.75 16.06 -1.59
CA TYR A 321 3.53 15.23 -2.78
C TYR A 321 4.50 14.05 -2.88
N LEU A 322 5.75 14.22 -2.46
CA LEU A 322 6.85 13.29 -2.71
C LEU A 322 7.39 12.64 -1.43
N GLY A 323 6.78 12.88 -0.27
CA GLY A 323 7.29 12.41 1.01
C GLY A 323 8.45 13.27 1.51
N LYS A 324 9.21 12.84 2.52
CA LYS A 324 10.27 13.65 3.16
C LYS A 324 11.53 13.84 2.28
N ILE A 325 11.36 14.29 1.05
CA ILE A 325 12.42 14.64 0.11
C ILE A 325 12.89 16.07 0.40
N GLU A 326 14.22 16.27 0.37
CA GLU A 326 14.82 17.60 0.47
C GLU A 326 14.89 18.25 -0.91
N GLU A 327 14.88 19.58 -0.97
CA GLU A 327 14.90 20.32 -2.24
C GLU A 327 16.11 19.95 -3.11
N ASP A 328 17.30 19.85 -2.53
CA ASP A 328 18.51 19.46 -3.27
C ASP A 328 18.44 18.03 -3.80
N ASP A 329 17.81 17.11 -3.07
CA ASP A 329 17.56 15.75 -3.55
C ASP A 329 16.60 15.77 -4.74
N PHE A 330 15.53 16.56 -4.66
CA PHE A 330 14.59 16.77 -5.76
C PHE A 330 15.29 17.34 -6.99
N ILE A 331 16.09 18.40 -6.85
CA ILE A 331 16.80 18.99 -7.98
C ILE A 331 17.75 17.98 -8.61
N SER A 332 18.48 17.19 -7.82
CA SER A 332 19.37 16.13 -8.35
C SER A 332 18.63 15.01 -9.10
N LEU A 333 17.34 14.82 -8.80
CA LEU A 333 16.48 13.86 -9.48
C LEU A 333 15.90 14.43 -10.78
N VAL A 334 15.79 15.75 -10.91
CA VAL A 334 15.31 16.40 -12.13
C VAL A 334 16.46 16.74 -13.09
N TYR A 335 17.61 17.18 -12.58
CA TYR A 335 18.78 17.68 -13.34
C TYR A 335 20.09 17.13 -12.79
#